data_AF-A0A1C8ZWR6-F1
#
_entry.id   AF-A0A1C8ZWR6-F1
#
_cell.length_a   1.000
_cell.length_b   1.000
_cell.length_c   1.000
_cell.angle_alpha   90.00
_cell.angle_beta   90.00
_cell.angle_gamma   90.00
#
_symmetry.space_group_name_H-M   'P 1'
#
loop_
_entity.id
_entity.type
_entity.pdbx_description
1 polymer ?
#
loop_
_entity_poly.entity_id
_entity_poly.type
_entity_poly.pdbx_seq_one_letter_code
_entity_poly.pdbx_strand_id
1 'polypeptide(L)'
;MFLGLILTYTGYNYLLLGLGLFIFWSTLIMMVVSLVKDRVNFNSRLFYVIFLSYLPIHLFIYSLALERLLTSIYGKLFTINSPFLSFSFTPFIGNSLLSLAYNLIFNPSITIGFPPNYFLDLSFYSISMGIIIALFIASIMDRVVYLYKKTKLVKEVLIIPILGVIGGGSCCVSIPLILATSIPVANIILLSPVGDLALFIAYITLPPLTALILGLHFRTLIFPKKRMKLLPKNLSRLDR
;
A
#
# COMPACT_ATOMS: atom_id res chain seq x y z
N MET A 1 -14.99 -10.73 -5.59
CA MET A 1 -14.03 -10.15 -6.56
C MET A 1 -14.64 -10.05 -7.96
N PHE A 2 -14.93 -11.16 -8.64
CA PHE A 2 -15.51 -11.14 -10.01
C PHE A 2 -16.81 -10.35 -10.12
N LEU A 3 -17.73 -10.50 -9.16
CA LEU A 3 -18.96 -9.70 -9.12
C LEU A 3 -18.66 -8.19 -9.07
N GLY A 4 -17.72 -7.75 -8.24
CA GLY A 4 -17.31 -6.35 -8.16
C GLY A 4 -16.71 -5.83 -9.48
N LEU A 5 -15.90 -6.65 -10.16
CA LEU A 5 -15.37 -6.32 -11.49
C LEU A 5 -16.49 -6.17 -12.52
N ILE A 6 -17.44 -7.11 -12.56
CA ILE A 6 -18.58 -7.06 -13.49
C ILE A 6 -19.39 -5.79 -13.24
N LEU A 7 -19.75 -5.50 -11.99
CA LEU A 7 -20.52 -4.31 -11.61
C LEU A 7 -19.81 -3.00 -11.95
N THR A 8 -18.48 -2.97 -11.80
CA THR A 8 -17.68 -1.79 -12.18
C THR A 8 -17.59 -1.64 -13.69
N TYR A 9 -17.49 -2.76 -14.43
CA TYR A 9 -17.38 -2.78 -15.88
C TYR A 9 -18.69 -2.42 -16.60
N THR A 10 -19.84 -2.90 -16.09
CA THR A 10 -21.16 -2.63 -16.66
C THR A 10 -21.85 -1.41 -16.04
N GLY A 11 -21.20 -0.79 -15.05
CA GLY A 11 -21.73 0.33 -14.28
C GLY A 11 -21.86 1.62 -15.08
N TYR A 12 -23.02 1.82 -15.71
CA TYR A 12 -23.38 3.13 -16.31
C TYR A 12 -23.92 4.13 -15.28
N ASN A 13 -24.23 3.68 -14.07
CA ASN A 13 -24.70 4.51 -12.96
C ASN A 13 -23.62 4.56 -11.87
N TYR A 14 -23.35 5.78 -11.37
CA TYR A 14 -22.45 6.07 -10.26
C TYR A 14 -22.64 5.13 -9.07
N LEU A 15 -23.88 4.81 -8.70
CA LEU A 15 -24.17 3.94 -7.56
C LEU A 15 -23.69 2.50 -7.79
N LEU A 16 -23.96 1.94 -8.97
CA LEU A 16 -23.56 0.57 -9.31
C LEU A 16 -22.04 0.44 -9.39
N LEU A 17 -21.38 1.46 -9.94
CA LEU A 17 -19.93 1.54 -10.04
C LEU A 17 -19.29 1.66 -8.66
N GLY A 18 -19.80 2.53 -7.79
CA GLY A 18 -19.33 2.67 -6.41
C GLY A 18 -19.48 1.37 -5.61
N LEU A 19 -20.62 0.69 -5.73
CA LEU A 19 -20.82 -0.64 -5.13
C LEU A 19 -19.86 -1.68 -5.70
N GLY A 20 -19.65 -1.69 -7.02
CA GLY A 20 -18.72 -2.59 -7.69
C GLY A 20 -17.29 -2.45 -7.15
N LEU A 21 -16.81 -1.22 -7.02
CA LEU A 21 -15.50 -0.89 -6.45
C LEU A 21 -15.39 -1.33 -4.99
N PHE A 22 -16.41 -1.02 -4.18
CA PHE A 22 -16.43 -1.42 -2.77
C PHE A 22 -16.42 -2.95 -2.62
N ILE A 23 -17.27 -3.66 -3.37
CA ILE A 23 -17.32 -5.14 -3.38
C ILE A 23 -15.98 -5.70 -3.87
N PHE A 24 -15.38 -5.13 -4.90
CA PHE A 24 -14.09 -5.59 -5.41
C PHE A 24 -13.00 -5.50 -4.35
N TRP A 25 -12.76 -4.31 -3.79
CA TRP A 25 -11.68 -4.08 -2.84
C TRP A 25 -11.90 -4.80 -1.51
N SER A 26 -13.12 -4.78 -0.98
CA SER A 26 -13.46 -5.53 0.24
C SER A 26 -13.22 -7.04 0.08
N THR A 27 -13.66 -7.64 -1.03
CA THR A 27 -13.42 -9.07 -1.27
C THR A 27 -11.96 -9.40 -1.47
N LEU A 28 -11.17 -8.50 -2.06
CA LEU A 28 -9.73 -8.67 -2.21
C LEU A 28 -9.02 -8.62 -0.85
N ILE A 29 -9.37 -7.68 0.03
CA ILE A 29 -8.87 -7.63 1.41
C ILE A 29 -9.28 -8.90 2.17
N MET A 30 -10.54 -9.33 2.09
CA MET A 30 -11.01 -10.56 2.74
C MET A 30 -10.26 -11.80 2.25
N MET A 31 -9.93 -11.88 0.97
CA MET A 31 -9.11 -12.95 0.41
C MET A 31 -7.70 -12.94 1.01
N VAL A 32 -7.07 -11.76 1.15
CA VAL A 32 -5.76 -11.66 1.81
C VAL A 32 -5.86 -12.05 3.29
N VAL A 33 -6.89 -11.59 4.00
CA VAL A 33 -7.13 -11.96 5.39
C VAL A 33 -7.30 -13.47 5.52
N SER A 34 -8.08 -14.12 4.66
CA SER A 34 -8.29 -15.57 4.74
C SER A 34 -7.01 -16.38 4.50
N LEU A 35 -6.10 -15.90 3.65
CA LEU A 35 -4.78 -16.53 3.44
C LEU A 35 -3.89 -16.47 4.69
N VAL A 36 -4.12 -15.49 5.57
CA VAL A 36 -3.30 -15.19 6.74
C VAL A 36 -3.96 -15.68 8.04
N LYS A 37 -5.30 -15.75 8.08
CA LYS A 37 -6.15 -16.05 9.24
C LYS A 37 -5.72 -17.30 10.00
N ASP A 38 -5.44 -18.38 9.30
CA ASP A 38 -5.13 -19.67 9.94
C ASP A 38 -3.70 -19.72 10.51
N ARG A 39 -2.88 -18.71 10.23
CA ARG A 39 -1.43 -18.72 10.50
C ARG A 39 -0.98 -17.59 11.43
N VAL A 40 -1.85 -16.62 11.69
CA VAL A 40 -1.60 -15.46 12.53
C VAL A 40 -2.60 -15.43 13.67
N ASN A 41 -2.14 -15.04 14.84
CA ASN A 41 -3.04 -14.82 15.96
C ASN A 41 -3.64 -13.42 15.86
N PHE A 42 -4.81 -13.31 15.23
CA PHE A 42 -5.54 -12.03 15.14
C PHE A 42 -5.97 -11.47 16.49
N ASN A 43 -5.91 -12.24 17.59
CA ASN A 43 -6.15 -11.74 18.94
C ASN A 43 -4.87 -11.17 19.60
N SER A 44 -3.72 -11.22 18.90
CA SER A 44 -2.46 -10.69 19.42
C SER A 44 -2.53 -9.17 19.54
N ARG A 45 -2.32 -8.65 20.76
CA ARG A 45 -2.16 -7.20 20.98
C ARG A 45 -1.02 -6.63 20.13
N LEU A 46 0.05 -7.40 19.94
CA LEU A 46 1.21 -6.99 19.14
C LEU A 46 0.81 -6.78 17.67
N PHE A 47 0.03 -7.71 17.10
CA PHE A 47 -0.48 -7.58 15.74
C PHE A 47 -1.21 -6.24 15.54
N TYR A 48 -2.16 -5.92 16.43
CA TYR A 48 -2.91 -4.66 16.34
C TYR A 48 -2.03 -3.43 16.55
N VAL A 49 -1.07 -3.48 17.48
CA VAL A 49 -0.14 -2.37 17.70
C VAL A 49 0.69 -2.10 16.44
N ILE A 50 1.22 -3.14 15.80
CA ILE A 50 2.01 -3.00 14.56
C ILE A 50 1.09 -2.53 13.42
N PHE A 51 -0.07 -3.13 13.25
CA PHE A 51 -1.02 -2.76 12.19
C PHE A 51 -1.47 -1.29 12.32
N LEU A 52 -1.92 -0.88 13.51
CA LEU A 52 -2.45 0.46 13.76
C LEU A 52 -1.36 1.54 13.84
N SER A 53 -0.12 1.19 14.17
CA SER A 53 0.99 2.15 14.07
C SER A 53 1.49 2.27 12.64
N TYR A 54 1.61 1.16 11.91
CA TYR A 54 2.12 1.13 10.56
C TYR A 54 1.17 1.80 9.57
N LEU A 55 -0.13 1.48 9.61
CA LEU A 55 -1.07 1.93 8.58
C LEU A 55 -1.18 3.47 8.48
N PRO A 56 -1.31 4.25 9.57
CA PRO A 56 -1.34 5.71 9.49
C PRO A 56 0.02 6.29 9.08
N ILE A 57 1.13 5.76 9.59
CA ILE A 57 2.48 6.19 9.18
C ILE A 57 2.62 6.01 7.67
N HIS A 58 2.19 4.85 7.17
CA HIS A 58 2.29 4.48 5.77
C HIS A 58 1.37 5.31 4.85
N LEU A 59 0.16 5.67 5.29
CA LEU A 59 -0.77 6.47 4.50
C LEU A 59 -0.53 8.00 4.60
N PHE A 60 -0.06 8.51 5.75
CA PHE A 60 0.07 9.96 5.99
C PHE A 60 1.52 10.47 5.89
N ILE A 61 2.46 9.84 6.60
CA ILE A 61 3.85 10.34 6.69
C ILE A 61 4.55 10.21 5.34
N TYR A 62 4.25 9.16 4.59
CA TYR A 62 4.79 8.99 3.25
C TYR A 62 4.28 10.03 2.25
N SER A 63 3.00 10.33 2.32
CA SER A 63 2.38 11.37 1.49
C SER A 63 3.01 12.73 1.79
N LEU A 64 3.25 13.03 3.08
CA LEU A 64 4.01 14.20 3.53
C LEU A 64 5.43 14.22 2.97
N ALA A 65 6.18 13.13 3.13
CA ALA A 65 7.57 13.05 2.71
C ALA A 65 7.71 13.25 1.19
N LEU A 66 6.78 12.66 0.44
CA LEU A 66 6.77 12.72 -1.00
C LEU A 66 6.34 14.09 -1.51
N GLU A 67 5.32 14.71 -0.90
CA GLU A 67 4.97 16.09 -1.17
C GLU A 67 6.16 17.02 -0.94
N ARG A 68 6.90 16.85 0.16
CA ARG A 68 8.10 17.65 0.46
C ARG A 68 9.21 17.41 -0.55
N LEU A 69 9.42 16.18 -0.99
CA LEU A 69 10.36 15.85 -2.05
C LEU A 69 9.99 16.57 -3.35
N LEU A 70 8.73 16.48 -3.78
CA LEU A 70 8.25 17.15 -4.98
C LEU A 70 8.31 18.67 -4.84
N THR A 71 7.94 19.22 -3.69
CA THR A 71 8.03 20.67 -3.42
C THR A 71 9.47 21.16 -3.43
N SER A 72 10.42 20.33 -2.99
CA SER A 72 11.85 20.64 -3.05
C SER A 72 12.40 20.62 -4.48
N ILE A 73 11.84 19.79 -5.36
CA ILE A 73 12.29 19.67 -6.76
C ILE A 73 11.61 20.73 -7.64
N TYR A 74 10.30 20.92 -7.48
CA TYR A 74 9.45 21.72 -8.38
C TYR A 74 9.02 23.06 -7.79
N GLY A 75 9.39 23.38 -6.55
CA GLY A 75 8.91 24.56 -5.83
C GLY A 75 7.50 24.36 -5.28
N LYS A 76 6.81 25.46 -4.97
CA LYS A 76 5.49 25.42 -4.31
C LYS A 76 4.43 24.84 -5.26
N LEU A 77 4.00 23.61 -5.00
CA LEU A 77 3.01 22.90 -5.84
C LEU A 77 1.60 23.47 -5.68
N PHE A 78 1.19 23.74 -4.44
CA PHE A 78 -0.15 24.26 -4.15
C PHE A 78 -0.12 25.16 -2.92
N THR A 79 -1.16 25.99 -2.79
CA THR A 79 -1.39 26.82 -1.61
C THR A 79 -2.77 26.51 -1.07
N ILE A 80 -2.84 26.13 0.20
CA ILE A 80 -4.08 25.82 0.89
C ILE A 80 -4.32 26.92 1.90
N ASN A 81 -5.38 27.69 1.67
CA ASN A 81 -5.73 28.83 2.51
C ASN A 81 -6.48 28.41 3.78
N SER A 82 -7.24 27.31 3.71
CA SER A 82 -8.03 26.77 4.82
C SER A 82 -8.03 25.25 4.79
N PRO A 83 -8.06 24.56 5.95
CA PRO A 83 -8.12 23.11 5.98
C PRO A 83 -9.43 22.62 5.34
N PHE A 84 -9.36 21.54 4.56
CA PHE A 84 -10.52 20.93 3.94
C PHE A 84 -10.40 19.41 3.88
N LEU A 85 -11.57 18.77 3.82
CA LEU A 85 -11.74 17.35 3.54
C LEU A 85 -12.76 17.27 2.41
N SER A 86 -12.39 16.69 1.28
CA SER A 86 -13.30 16.45 0.17
C SER A 86 -13.32 14.97 -0.19
N PHE A 87 -14.50 14.53 -0.63
CA PHE A 87 -14.70 13.22 -1.21
C PHE A 87 -14.99 13.41 -2.69
N SER A 88 -14.23 12.75 -3.54
CA SER A 88 -14.29 12.88 -4.99
C SER A 88 -14.63 11.54 -5.62
N PHE A 89 -15.62 11.57 -6.51
CA PHE A 89 -16.01 10.41 -7.30
C PHE A 89 -16.32 10.85 -8.72
N THR A 90 -15.30 10.76 -9.57
CA THR A 90 -15.34 11.13 -10.99
C THR A 90 -15.05 9.90 -11.83
N PRO A 91 -16.02 8.97 -11.94
CA PRO A 91 -15.81 7.73 -12.64
C PRO A 91 -15.62 7.94 -14.14
N PHE A 92 -14.79 7.09 -14.72
CA PHE A 92 -14.64 6.96 -16.16
C PHE A 92 -15.84 6.15 -16.66
N ILE A 93 -16.70 6.76 -17.48
CA ILE A 93 -17.90 6.11 -18.00
C ILE A 93 -17.56 5.39 -19.29
N GLY A 94 -18.01 4.15 -19.42
CA GLY A 94 -17.88 3.34 -20.63
C GLY A 94 -17.32 1.94 -20.37
N ASN A 95 -17.64 1.02 -21.26
CA ASN A 95 -17.34 -0.40 -21.13
C ASN A 95 -15.99 -0.76 -21.78
N SER A 96 -14.93 -0.05 -21.38
CA SER A 96 -13.57 -0.39 -21.80
C SER A 96 -12.76 -0.93 -20.62
N LEU A 97 -11.83 -1.85 -20.90
CA LEU A 97 -10.92 -2.38 -19.86
C LEU A 97 -10.07 -1.26 -19.24
N LEU A 98 -9.76 -0.23 -20.02
CA LEU A 98 -9.04 0.94 -19.55
C LEU A 98 -9.87 1.75 -18.54
N SER A 99 -11.15 1.99 -18.84
CA SER A 99 -12.09 2.64 -17.94
C SER A 99 -12.24 1.86 -16.63
N LEU A 100 -12.39 0.53 -16.71
CA LEU A 100 -12.42 -0.34 -15.54
C LEU A 100 -11.15 -0.18 -14.68
N ALA A 101 -9.97 -0.22 -15.29
CA ALA A 101 -8.69 -0.08 -14.59
C ALA A 101 -8.59 1.30 -13.90
N TYR A 102 -8.93 2.38 -14.59
CA TYR A 102 -8.89 3.73 -14.02
C TYR A 102 -9.90 3.91 -12.88
N ASN A 103 -11.11 3.35 -13.01
CA ASN A 103 -12.07 3.36 -11.91
C ASN A 103 -11.55 2.59 -10.69
N LEU A 104 -10.91 1.44 -10.89
CA LEU A 104 -10.33 0.66 -9.80
C LEU A 104 -9.20 1.39 -9.07
N ILE A 105 -8.40 2.18 -9.79
CA ILE A 105 -7.18 2.83 -9.28
C ILE A 105 -7.48 4.22 -8.68
N PHE A 106 -8.31 5.02 -9.34
CA PHE A 106 -8.46 6.44 -8.99
C PHE A 106 -9.77 6.76 -8.29
N ASN A 107 -10.75 5.84 -8.30
CA ASN A 107 -12.08 6.12 -7.76
C ASN A 107 -12.50 5.13 -6.66
N PRO A 108 -13.32 5.57 -5.70
CA PRO A 108 -13.42 6.96 -5.24
C PRO A 108 -12.12 7.42 -4.55
N SER A 109 -11.94 8.73 -4.36
CA SER A 109 -10.82 9.29 -3.59
C SER A 109 -11.28 10.22 -2.47
N ILE A 110 -10.47 10.26 -1.42
CA ILE A 110 -10.59 11.19 -0.30
C ILE A 110 -9.39 12.12 -0.38
N THR A 111 -9.66 13.41 -0.42
CA THR A 111 -8.64 14.43 -0.48
C THR A 111 -8.68 15.26 0.80
N ILE A 112 -7.52 15.46 1.41
CA ILE A 112 -7.32 16.20 2.65
C ILE A 112 -6.31 17.30 2.39
N GLY A 113 -6.68 18.54 2.71
CA GLY A 113 -5.79 19.69 2.64
C GLY A 113 -5.58 20.33 4.00
N PHE A 114 -4.33 20.61 4.38
CA PHE A 114 -3.99 21.43 5.54
C PHE A 114 -3.09 22.61 5.13
N PRO A 115 -3.34 23.84 5.64
CA PRO A 115 -2.50 25.00 5.36
C PRO A 115 -1.07 24.84 5.92
N PRO A 116 -0.07 25.53 5.32
CA PRO A 116 -0.16 26.30 4.09
C PRO A 116 0.01 25.45 2.82
N ASN A 117 0.77 24.36 2.89
CA ASN A 117 1.06 23.48 1.77
C ASN A 117 1.12 22.05 2.33
N TYR A 118 -0.03 21.43 2.60
CA TYR A 118 -0.12 20.00 2.79
C TYR A 118 -1.34 19.44 2.08
N PHE A 119 -1.12 18.54 1.12
CA PHE A 119 -2.20 17.94 0.34
C PHE A 119 -2.01 16.44 0.26
N LEU A 120 -3.06 15.72 0.61
CA LEU A 120 -3.11 14.27 0.61
C LEU A 120 -4.29 13.83 -0.22
N ASP A 121 -4.05 13.01 -1.22
CA ASP A 121 -5.10 12.34 -1.98
C ASP A 121 -4.96 10.82 -1.84
N LEU A 122 -6.04 10.21 -1.37
CA LEU A 122 -6.15 8.80 -1.02
C LEU A 122 -7.30 8.19 -1.81
N SER A 123 -6.98 7.54 -2.92
CA SER A 123 -7.92 6.68 -3.62
C SER A 123 -8.22 5.40 -2.83
N PHE A 124 -9.35 4.77 -3.12
CA PHE A 124 -9.70 3.46 -2.58
C PHE A 124 -8.66 2.38 -2.88
N TYR A 125 -8.01 2.44 -4.05
CA TYR A 125 -6.86 1.59 -4.37
C TYR A 125 -5.74 1.78 -3.35
N SER A 126 -5.31 3.03 -3.12
CA SER A 126 -4.22 3.30 -2.18
C SER A 126 -4.54 2.86 -0.76
N ILE A 127 -5.75 3.12 -0.28
CA ILE A 127 -6.20 2.70 1.05
C ILE A 127 -6.20 1.18 1.15
N SER A 128 -6.78 0.50 0.15
CA SER A 128 -6.89 -0.96 0.14
C SER A 128 -5.52 -1.64 0.08
N MET A 129 -4.62 -1.14 -0.76
CA MET A 129 -3.25 -1.64 -0.85
C MET A 129 -2.45 -1.36 0.42
N GLY A 130 -2.62 -0.17 1.02
CA GLY A 130 -2.05 0.15 2.33
C GLY A 130 -2.50 -0.82 3.43
N ILE A 131 -3.79 -1.17 3.46
CA ILE A 131 -4.33 -2.19 4.38
C ILE A 131 -3.69 -3.56 4.14
N ILE A 132 -3.60 -4.00 2.88
CA ILE A 132 -3.01 -5.29 2.52
C ILE A 132 -1.54 -5.39 2.95
N ILE A 133 -0.76 -4.35 2.67
CA ILE A 133 0.65 -4.27 3.06
C ILE A 133 0.77 -4.27 4.58
N ALA A 134 -0.02 -3.46 5.29
CA ALA A 134 -0.03 -3.41 6.74
C ALA A 134 -0.42 -4.77 7.36
N LEU A 135 -1.39 -5.47 6.79
CA LEU A 135 -1.78 -6.82 7.20
C LEU A 135 -0.60 -7.79 7.08
N PHE A 136 0.11 -7.81 5.95
CA PHE A 136 1.27 -8.70 5.80
C PHE A 136 2.39 -8.35 6.76
N ILE A 137 2.72 -7.06 6.93
CA ILE A 137 3.78 -6.63 7.84
C ILE A 137 3.45 -7.01 9.28
N ALA A 138 2.25 -6.68 9.76
CA ALA A 138 1.82 -7.03 11.11
C ALA A 138 1.86 -8.56 11.32
N SER A 139 1.43 -9.33 10.32
CA SER A 139 1.44 -10.79 10.33
C SER A 139 2.85 -11.39 10.38
N ILE A 140 3.76 -10.88 9.55
CA ILE A 140 5.16 -11.31 9.51
C ILE A 140 5.82 -11.01 10.85
N MET A 141 5.64 -9.80 11.37
CA MET A 141 6.29 -9.36 12.61
C MET A 141 5.76 -10.11 13.83
N ASP A 142 4.45 -10.31 13.95
CA ASP A 142 3.86 -11.13 15.00
C ASP A 142 4.41 -12.57 14.96
N ARG A 143 4.53 -13.14 13.75
CA ARG A 143 5.09 -14.48 13.55
C ARG A 143 6.58 -14.55 13.90
N VAL A 144 7.38 -13.56 13.51
CA VAL A 144 8.81 -13.48 13.84
C VAL A 144 8.97 -13.42 15.37
N VAL A 145 8.24 -12.54 16.06
CA VAL A 145 8.32 -12.42 17.51
C VAL A 145 7.89 -13.72 18.20
N TYR A 146 6.85 -14.39 17.71
CA TYR A 146 6.42 -15.70 18.19
C TYR A 146 7.53 -16.76 18.04
N LEU A 147 8.19 -16.84 16.89
CA LEU A 147 9.24 -17.83 16.62
C LEU A 147 10.50 -17.59 17.45
N TYR A 148 10.92 -16.34 17.63
CA TYR A 148 12.17 -16.01 18.31
C TYR A 148 12.01 -15.84 19.83
N LYS A 149 10.78 -15.88 20.38
CA LYS A 149 10.45 -15.84 21.82
C LYS A 149 11.12 -14.73 22.64
N LYS A 150 11.70 -13.72 22.00
CA LYS A 150 12.43 -12.62 22.65
C LYS A 150 11.68 -11.32 22.41
N THR A 151 11.00 -10.85 23.45
CA THR A 151 10.27 -9.58 23.45
C THR A 151 11.19 -8.36 23.35
N LYS A 152 12.46 -8.47 23.74
CA LYS A 152 13.46 -7.38 23.56
C LYS A 152 13.78 -7.10 22.09
N LEU A 153 13.63 -8.09 21.19
CA LEU A 153 13.77 -7.91 19.76
C LEU A 153 12.61 -7.13 19.14
N VAL A 154 11.48 -6.94 19.82
CA VAL A 154 10.31 -6.22 19.25
C VAL A 154 10.69 -4.79 18.85
N LYS A 155 11.55 -4.10 19.62
CA LYS A 155 12.05 -2.76 19.27
C LYS A 155 12.93 -2.78 18.01
N GLU A 156 13.82 -3.75 17.90
CA GLU A 156 14.72 -3.91 16.74
C GLU A 156 13.99 -4.42 15.49
N VAL A 157 12.99 -5.27 15.69
CA VAL A 157 12.13 -5.85 14.65
C VAL A 157 11.15 -4.80 14.12
N LEU A 158 10.69 -3.85 14.95
CA LEU A 158 9.93 -2.68 14.52
C LEU A 158 10.75 -1.70 13.67
N ILE A 159 12.07 -1.64 13.87
CA ILE A 159 12.96 -0.78 13.06
C ILE A 159 13.04 -1.26 11.61
N ILE A 160 12.86 -2.55 11.33
CA ILE A 160 12.97 -3.11 9.97
C ILE A 160 11.82 -2.64 9.05
N PRO A 161 10.52 -2.74 9.41
CA PRO A 161 9.44 -2.10 8.66
C PRO A 161 9.63 -0.60 8.54
N ILE A 162 10.07 0.07 9.61
CA ILE A 162 10.30 1.53 9.59
C ILE A 162 11.44 1.89 8.62
N LEU A 163 12.51 1.10 8.54
CA LEU A 163 13.60 1.27 7.57
C LEU A 163 13.17 0.93 6.14
N GLY A 164 12.35 -0.11 5.94
CA GLY A 164 11.74 -0.42 4.64
C GLY A 164 10.80 0.69 4.15
N VAL A 165 10.11 1.36 5.09
CA VAL A 165 9.32 2.58 4.90
C VAL A 165 10.23 3.80 4.65
N ILE A 166 11.38 3.92 5.28
CA ILE A 166 12.30 5.03 4.98
C ILE A 166 12.97 4.84 3.60
N GLY A 167 13.19 3.59 3.19
CA GLY A 167 13.78 3.23 1.90
C GLY A 167 12.86 3.39 0.68
N GLY A 168 11.67 3.99 0.81
CA GLY A 168 10.82 4.33 -0.33
C GLY A 168 10.06 3.18 -1.00
N GLY A 169 10.07 1.96 -0.43
CA GLY A 169 9.55 0.75 -1.09
C GLY A 169 8.03 0.59 -1.10
N SER A 170 7.26 1.55 -0.61
CA SER A 170 5.81 1.44 -0.55
C SER A 170 5.17 2.83 -0.67
N CYS A 171 4.80 3.27 -1.87
CA CYS A 171 4.13 4.56 -2.07
C CYS A 171 2.70 4.34 -2.58
N CYS A 172 1.74 4.28 -1.65
CA CYS A 172 0.31 4.19 -1.95
C CYS A 172 -0.30 5.60 -2.09
N VAL A 173 0.33 6.57 -2.78
CA VAL A 173 -0.17 7.97 -2.82
C VAL A 173 -0.38 8.41 -4.26
N SER A 174 -1.56 8.95 -4.60
CA SER A 174 -1.95 9.37 -5.96
C SER A 174 -1.27 10.67 -6.39
N ILE A 175 0.06 10.65 -6.46
CA ILE A 175 0.93 11.72 -6.96
C ILE A 175 0.47 12.27 -8.32
N PRO A 176 0.05 11.44 -9.30
CA PRO A 176 -0.34 11.94 -10.61
C PRO A 176 -1.56 12.87 -10.57
N LEU A 177 -2.48 12.66 -9.62
CA LEU A 177 -3.66 13.52 -9.48
C LEU A 177 -3.30 14.87 -8.83
N ILE A 178 -2.36 14.86 -7.88
CA ILE A 178 -1.80 16.08 -7.27
C ILE A 178 -1.11 16.92 -8.34
N LEU A 179 -0.25 16.31 -9.18
CA LEU A 179 0.43 17.03 -10.27
C LEU A 179 -0.55 17.54 -11.34
N ALA A 180 -1.57 16.74 -11.70
CA ALA A 180 -2.55 17.12 -12.72
C ALA A 180 -3.47 18.27 -12.30
N THR A 181 -3.73 18.42 -10.99
CA THR A 181 -4.67 19.44 -10.47
C THR A 181 -3.99 20.73 -10.00
N SER A 182 -2.68 20.70 -9.72
CA SER A 182 -1.98 21.81 -9.08
C SER A 182 -1.21 22.74 -10.03
N ILE A 183 -0.97 22.34 -11.29
CA ILE A 183 -0.15 23.12 -12.22
C ILE A 183 -0.89 23.40 -13.54
N PRO A 184 -1.56 24.56 -13.71
CA PRO A 184 -2.12 24.98 -15.00
C PRO A 184 -1.04 25.29 -16.06
N VAL A 185 0.22 25.41 -15.65
CA VAL A 185 1.41 25.64 -16.52
C VAL A 185 2.22 24.34 -16.74
N ALA A 186 1.81 23.19 -16.18
CA ALA A 186 2.51 21.93 -16.43
C ALA A 186 2.46 21.55 -17.90
N ASN A 187 1.47 22.00 -18.67
CA ASN A 187 1.49 21.82 -20.13
C ASN A 187 2.72 22.42 -20.85
N ILE A 188 3.50 23.31 -20.22
CA ILE A 188 4.64 24.00 -20.86
C ILE A 188 5.98 23.73 -20.15
N ILE A 189 5.99 23.28 -18.89
CA ILE A 189 7.20 22.90 -18.12
C ILE A 189 7.28 21.36 -17.98
N LEU A 190 6.84 20.66 -19.03
CA LEU A 190 6.84 19.20 -19.25
C LEU A 190 8.01 18.78 -20.16
N LEU A 191 9.26 19.02 -19.73
CA LEU A 191 10.46 18.66 -20.53
C LEU A 191 11.12 17.34 -20.14
N SER A 192 10.40 16.45 -19.43
CA SER A 192 10.73 15.02 -19.40
C SER A 192 9.45 14.19 -19.21
N PRO A 193 8.84 13.66 -20.30
CA PRO A 193 7.72 12.70 -20.21
C PRO A 193 8.07 11.40 -19.45
N VAL A 194 9.34 11.20 -19.11
CA VAL A 194 9.84 10.01 -18.40
C VAL A 194 9.58 10.10 -16.89
N GLY A 195 9.66 11.30 -16.29
CA GLY A 195 9.52 11.48 -14.84
C GLY A 195 8.10 11.21 -14.32
N ASP A 196 7.09 11.80 -14.96
CA ASP A 196 5.68 11.62 -14.60
C ASP A 196 5.22 10.19 -14.89
N LEU A 197 5.68 9.62 -16.00
CA LEU A 197 5.40 8.25 -16.35
C LEU A 197 6.06 7.29 -15.35
N ALA A 198 7.28 7.57 -14.89
CA ALA A 198 7.93 6.77 -13.85
C ALA A 198 7.19 6.85 -12.51
N LEU A 199 6.73 8.04 -12.10
CA LEU A 199 5.94 8.24 -10.88
C LEU A 199 4.57 7.55 -10.97
N PHE A 200 3.90 7.64 -12.11
CA PHE A 200 2.63 6.97 -12.37
C PHE A 200 2.77 5.45 -12.36
N ILE A 201 3.81 4.93 -13.03
CA ILE A 201 4.14 3.50 -13.01
C ILE A 201 4.45 3.06 -11.59
N ALA A 202 5.28 3.80 -10.85
CA ALA A 202 5.59 3.48 -9.46
C ALA A 202 4.32 3.44 -8.60
N TYR A 203 3.42 4.42 -8.72
CA TYR A 203 2.17 4.44 -7.97
C TYR A 203 1.30 3.20 -8.22
N ILE A 204 1.21 2.73 -9.47
CA ILE A 204 0.35 1.59 -9.83
C ILE A 204 1.03 0.24 -9.56
N THR A 205 2.33 0.14 -9.79
CA THR A 205 3.05 -1.15 -9.80
C THR A 205 3.71 -1.49 -8.46
N LEU A 206 4.15 -0.48 -7.73
CA LEU A 206 4.93 -0.68 -6.51
C LEU A 206 4.08 -1.24 -5.36
N PRO A 207 2.85 -0.75 -5.07
CA PRO A 207 2.03 -1.35 -4.02
C PRO A 207 1.71 -2.85 -4.25
N PRO A 208 1.29 -3.29 -5.47
CA PRO A 208 1.05 -4.71 -5.74
C PRO A 208 2.33 -5.54 -5.66
N LEU A 209 3.45 -5.02 -6.16
CA LEU A 209 4.72 -5.71 -6.11
C LEU A 209 5.18 -5.91 -4.65
N THR A 210 5.09 -4.87 -3.82
CA THR A 210 5.43 -4.93 -2.40
C THR A 210 4.52 -5.89 -1.65
N ALA A 211 3.21 -5.85 -1.90
CA ALA A 211 2.26 -6.81 -1.34
C ALA A 211 2.58 -8.26 -1.75
N LEU A 212 2.97 -8.49 -3.01
CA LEU A 212 3.36 -9.81 -3.52
C LEU A 212 4.65 -10.31 -2.86
N ILE A 213 5.68 -9.48 -2.78
CA ILE A 213 6.96 -9.83 -2.13
C ILE A 213 6.73 -10.17 -0.65
N LEU A 214 5.95 -9.34 0.06
CA LEU A 214 5.57 -9.60 1.45
C LEU A 214 4.76 -10.90 1.58
N GLY A 215 3.82 -11.15 0.67
CA GLY A 215 3.04 -12.40 0.66
C GLY A 215 3.91 -13.64 0.43
N LEU A 216 4.88 -13.56 -0.48
CA LEU A 216 5.86 -14.64 -0.70
C LEU A 216 6.74 -14.83 0.52
N HIS A 217 7.23 -13.74 1.12
CA HIS A 217 8.05 -13.81 2.33
C HIS A 217 7.27 -14.43 3.50
N PHE A 218 6.03 -14.01 3.72
CA PHE A 218 5.14 -14.61 4.72
C PHE A 218 4.96 -16.11 4.52
N ARG A 219 4.78 -16.56 3.26
CA ARG A 219 4.71 -18.00 2.94
C ARG A 219 6.00 -18.74 3.30
N THR A 220 7.18 -18.15 3.04
CA THR A 220 8.46 -18.79 3.40
C THR A 220 8.66 -18.94 4.92
N LEU A 221 8.12 -18.01 5.72
CA LEU A 221 8.16 -18.08 7.18
C LEU A 221 7.23 -19.14 7.78
N ILE A 222 6.12 -19.46 7.09
CA ILE A 222 5.16 -20.49 7.53
C ILE A 222 5.60 -21.88 7.08
N PHE A 223 6.11 -21.99 5.86
CA PHE A 223 6.59 -23.24 5.28
C PHE A 223 8.10 -23.19 5.13
N PRO A 224 8.89 -23.41 6.20
CA PRO A 224 10.31 -23.65 6.02
C PRO A 224 10.44 -24.88 5.12
N LYS A 225 10.87 -24.69 3.87
CA LYS A 225 11.24 -25.79 2.98
C LYS A 225 12.16 -26.69 3.79
N LYS A 226 11.80 -27.96 3.97
CA LYS A 226 12.67 -29.00 4.57
C LYS A 226 14.00 -29.06 3.82
N ARG A 227 14.97 -28.23 4.18
CA ARG A 227 16.41 -28.29 3.84
C ARG A 227 17.11 -27.53 4.97
N MET A 228 17.88 -28.14 5.86
CA MET A 228 18.93 -29.13 5.60
C MET A 228 18.86 -30.30 6.61
N LYS A 229 18.38 -31.45 6.15
CA LYS A 229 18.88 -32.75 6.66
C LYS A 229 20.15 -33.09 5.87
N LEU A 230 21.22 -32.34 6.10
CA LEU A 230 22.58 -32.70 5.67
C LEU A 230 23.57 -32.13 6.69
N LEU A 231 23.42 -32.53 7.96
CA LEU A 231 24.60 -32.74 8.79
C LEU A 231 24.83 -34.25 8.79
N PRO A 232 25.90 -34.76 8.16
CA PRO A 232 26.25 -36.16 8.29
C PRO A 232 26.47 -36.48 9.77
N LYS A 233 25.84 -37.56 10.22
CA LYS A 233 25.76 -38.06 11.58
C LYS A 233 27.12 -38.56 12.15
N ASN A 234 28.25 -38.18 11.55
CA ASN A 234 29.55 -38.85 11.71
C ASN A 234 30.71 -37.97 12.17
N LEU A 235 30.48 -36.76 12.68
CA LEU A 235 31.56 -35.96 13.28
C LEU A 235 31.68 -36.08 14.81
N SER A 236 30.80 -36.84 15.48
CA SER A 236 30.90 -37.08 16.93
C SER A 236 31.71 -38.33 17.30
N ARG A 237 32.63 -38.79 16.44
CA ARG A 237 33.51 -39.95 16.69
C ARG A 237 35.00 -39.68 16.42
N LEU A 238 35.40 -38.42 16.27
CA LEU A 238 36.80 -38.04 16.06
C LEU A 238 37.48 -37.39 17.26
N ASP A 239 36.76 -37.16 18.36
CA ASP A 239 37.39 -36.84 19.64
C ASP A 239 37.34 -38.10 20.51
N ARG A 240 38.27 -39.00 20.21
CA ARG A 240 38.68 -40.11 21.08
C ARG A 240 40.09 -39.81 21.55
#